data_AF-A0A1I4RGY0-F1
#
_entry.id   AF-A0A1I4RGY0-F1
#
_cell.length_a   1.000
_cell.length_b   1.000
_cell.length_c   1.000
_cell.angle_alpha   90.00
_cell.angle_beta   90.00
_cell.angle_gamma   90.00
#
_symmetry.space_group_name_H-M   'P 1'
#
loop_
_entity.id
_entity.type
_entity.pdbx_description
1 polymer ?
#
loop_
_entity_poly.entity_id
_entity_poly.type
_entity_poly.pdbx_seq_one_letter_code
_entity_poly.pdbx_strand_id
1 'polypeptide(L)'
;MSIRIRKYSWQLAPQSLKDIRQQVFIDEQKVPPELEWDDTDEIADHYLAVLPDNTPVGVSRMYPSVTDTAHIGRMAILPAYRGQGVGAQLLRRMMDDAVPQFQDLYLSAQLHAVPFYESNGFHVCSAPYDDAGIPHVDMRCLAPSLVLPQLDTRAAPLVLGKDMESWLFEGEAELIALTDTLANQASQKLWLYDQNLEHDLYDRFRFREILSALARRHRLSEVRLLIHDDKPLVKKRHQIIELMKRVPSKIELRLVNADYPFDDNPYLVIDGQAVLYRHGFDQATGFAQLASGGRAKLLSESFQRMWDAGSPSREFRPVSI
;
A
#
# COMPACT_ATOMS: atom_id res chain seq x y z
N MET A 1 20.43 -0.58 -20.49
CA MET A 1 20.29 -1.54 -21.61
C MET A 1 18.95 -1.30 -22.29
N SER A 2 18.90 -1.27 -23.63
CA SER A 2 17.63 -1.10 -24.35
C SER A 2 16.96 -2.46 -24.57
N ILE A 3 15.70 -2.59 -24.16
CA ILE A 3 14.86 -3.78 -24.38
C ILE A 3 13.53 -3.38 -25.01
N ARG A 4 12.85 -4.35 -25.63
CA ARG A 4 11.45 -4.25 -26.02
C ARG A 4 10.65 -5.23 -25.17
N ILE A 5 9.46 -4.82 -24.75
CA ILE A 5 8.56 -5.68 -23.97
C ILE A 5 7.36 -6.00 -24.83
N ARG A 6 7.09 -7.29 -24.99
CA ARG A 6 5.96 -7.82 -25.75
C ARG A 6 4.97 -8.48 -24.80
N LYS A 7 3.68 -8.27 -25.04
CA LYS A 7 2.58 -8.80 -24.26
C LYS A 7 1.88 -9.90 -25.05
N TYR A 8 1.56 -11.01 -24.39
CA TYR A 8 0.94 -12.20 -24.98
C TYR A 8 -0.16 -12.75 -24.07
N SER A 9 -1.21 -13.33 -24.65
CA SER A 9 -2.01 -14.32 -23.92
C SER A 9 -1.25 -15.65 -23.88
N TRP A 10 -1.63 -16.54 -22.97
CA TRP A 10 -0.96 -17.83 -22.83
C TRP A 10 -0.94 -18.67 -24.12
N GLN A 11 -2.04 -18.69 -24.86
CA GLN A 11 -2.19 -19.49 -26.07
C GLN A 11 -1.33 -18.98 -27.23
N LEU A 12 -0.94 -17.70 -27.18
CA LEU A 12 -0.07 -17.04 -28.17
C LEU A 12 1.36 -16.82 -27.65
N ALA A 13 1.65 -17.24 -26.41
CA ALA A 13 2.95 -17.04 -25.80
C ALA A 13 4.00 -17.90 -26.51
N PRO A 14 5.14 -17.32 -26.91
CA PRO A 14 6.22 -18.09 -27.51
C PRO A 14 6.83 -19.05 -26.50
N GLN A 15 7.38 -20.17 -27.00
CA GLN A 15 8.03 -21.19 -26.17
C GLN A 15 9.13 -20.62 -25.26
N SER A 16 9.84 -19.59 -25.73
CA SER A 16 10.88 -18.90 -24.97
C SER A 16 10.41 -18.35 -23.61
N LEU A 17 9.11 -18.07 -23.46
CA LEU A 17 8.58 -17.66 -22.17
C LEU A 17 8.66 -18.79 -21.14
N LYS A 18 8.25 -20.00 -21.56
CA LYS A 18 8.30 -21.21 -20.73
C LYS A 18 9.74 -21.62 -20.46
N ASP A 19 10.60 -21.50 -21.47
CA ASP A 19 12.02 -21.84 -21.35
C ASP A 19 12.73 -20.98 -20.29
N ILE A 20 12.46 -19.67 -20.25
CA ILE A 20 13.02 -18.77 -19.21
C ILE A 20 12.51 -19.15 -17.82
N ARG A 21 11.20 -19.42 -17.67
CA ARG A 21 10.62 -19.85 -16.38
C ARG A 21 11.22 -21.17 -15.91
N GLN A 22 11.34 -22.16 -16.78
CA GLN A 22 12.00 -23.43 -16.51
C GLN A 22 13.44 -23.21 -16.03
N GLN A 23 14.22 -22.43 -16.77
CA GLN A 23 15.62 -22.18 -16.43
C GLN A 23 15.79 -21.48 -15.07
N VAL A 24 14.96 -20.47 -14.78
CA VAL A 24 15.12 -19.65 -13.57
C VAL A 24 14.45 -20.31 -12.36
N PHE A 25 13.20 -20.72 -12.45
CA PHE A 25 12.46 -21.24 -11.29
C PHE A 25 12.79 -22.69 -10.99
N ILE A 26 12.78 -23.57 -12.00
CA ILE A 26 12.97 -25.00 -11.78
C ILE A 26 14.47 -25.36 -11.75
N ASP A 27 15.22 -25.00 -12.79
CA ASP A 27 16.60 -25.45 -12.93
C ASP A 27 17.54 -24.75 -11.95
N GLU A 28 17.37 -23.43 -11.77
CA GLU A 28 18.20 -22.62 -10.87
C GLU A 28 17.66 -22.59 -9.44
N GLN A 29 16.41 -22.15 -9.23
CA GLN A 29 15.85 -21.97 -7.89
C GLN A 29 15.27 -23.25 -7.26
N LYS A 30 15.21 -24.34 -8.02
CA LYS A 30 14.74 -25.66 -7.56
C LYS A 30 13.28 -25.68 -7.11
N VAL A 31 12.45 -24.80 -7.66
CA VAL A 31 10.98 -24.87 -7.53
C VAL A 31 10.52 -26.20 -8.17
N PRO A 32 9.68 -27.01 -7.48
CA PRO A 32 9.13 -28.22 -8.06
C PRO A 32 8.37 -27.93 -9.37
N PRO A 33 8.63 -28.68 -10.47
CA PRO A 33 7.99 -28.42 -11.76
C PRO A 33 6.46 -28.36 -11.72
N GLU A 34 5.84 -29.16 -10.86
CA GLU A 34 4.39 -29.22 -10.65
C GLU A 34 3.80 -27.97 -10.00
N LEU A 35 4.61 -27.12 -9.36
CA LEU A 35 4.19 -25.85 -8.74
C LEU A 35 4.41 -24.64 -9.66
N GLU A 36 5.25 -24.78 -10.69
CA GLU A 36 5.60 -23.67 -11.57
C GLU A 36 4.42 -23.26 -12.47
N TRP A 37 3.70 -24.25 -12.98
CA TRP A 37 2.58 -24.08 -13.91
C TRP A 37 1.26 -24.15 -13.17
N ASP A 38 0.42 -23.12 -13.28
CA ASP A 38 -0.84 -23.05 -12.54
C ASP A 38 -2.00 -22.55 -13.40
N ASP A 39 -3.22 -22.67 -12.88
CA ASP A 39 -4.45 -22.26 -13.58
C ASP A 39 -4.49 -20.76 -13.92
N THR A 40 -3.68 -19.93 -13.25
CA THR A 40 -3.62 -18.50 -13.56
C THR A 40 -2.84 -18.19 -14.82
N ASP A 41 -2.03 -19.12 -15.33
CA ASP A 41 -1.32 -18.95 -16.60
C ASP A 41 -2.28 -18.69 -17.76
N GLU A 42 -3.43 -19.37 -17.81
CA GLU A 42 -4.42 -19.23 -18.90
C GLU A 42 -5.09 -17.86 -18.96
N ILE A 43 -5.27 -17.20 -17.80
CA ILE A 43 -5.97 -15.91 -17.69
C ILE A 43 -5.01 -14.71 -17.60
N ALA A 44 -3.72 -14.96 -17.46
CA ALA A 44 -2.74 -13.91 -17.28
C ALA A 44 -2.31 -13.27 -18.59
N ASP A 45 -1.99 -11.98 -18.49
CA ASP A 45 -1.19 -11.27 -19.44
C ASP A 45 0.28 -11.61 -19.22
N HIS A 46 0.95 -12.15 -20.23
CA HIS A 46 2.34 -12.57 -20.17
C HIS A 46 3.24 -11.55 -20.86
N TYR A 47 4.30 -11.14 -20.19
CA TYR A 47 5.25 -10.14 -20.67
C TYR A 47 6.59 -10.80 -20.95
N LEU A 48 7.14 -10.56 -22.14
CA LEU A 48 8.45 -11.04 -22.57
C LEU A 48 9.35 -9.84 -22.90
N ALA A 49 10.44 -9.72 -22.16
CA ALA A 49 11.53 -8.80 -22.45
C ALA A 49 12.47 -9.41 -23.50
N VAL A 50 12.68 -8.68 -24.59
CA VAL A 50 13.60 -9.06 -25.67
C VAL A 50 14.59 -7.95 -25.98
N LEU A 51 15.80 -8.31 -26.40
CA LEU A 51 16.80 -7.40 -26.94
C LEU A 51 16.41 -6.89 -28.34
N PRO A 52 17.12 -5.88 -28.90
CA PRO A 52 16.85 -5.37 -30.24
C PRO A 52 16.93 -6.43 -31.36
N ASP A 53 17.74 -7.46 -31.17
CA ASP A 53 17.89 -8.62 -32.06
C ASP A 53 16.81 -9.71 -31.84
N ASN A 54 15.85 -9.46 -30.94
CA ASN A 54 14.79 -10.37 -30.48
C ASN A 54 15.24 -11.51 -29.55
N THR A 55 16.47 -11.50 -29.05
CA THR A 55 16.87 -12.47 -28.02
C THR A 55 16.02 -12.28 -26.75
N PRO A 56 15.31 -13.31 -26.26
CA PRO A 56 14.51 -13.22 -25.04
C PRO A 56 15.40 -13.27 -23.79
N VAL A 57 15.15 -12.39 -22.83
CA VAL A 57 16.03 -12.19 -21.66
C VAL A 57 15.32 -12.17 -20.32
N GLY A 58 14.00 -11.98 -20.30
CA GLY A 58 13.21 -12.01 -19.08
C GLY A 58 11.72 -12.09 -19.35
N VAL A 59 10.98 -12.52 -18.34
CA VAL A 59 9.54 -12.79 -18.40
C VAL A 59 8.86 -12.38 -17.11
N SER A 60 7.57 -12.13 -17.21
CA SER A 60 6.66 -11.95 -16.07
C SER A 60 5.23 -12.19 -16.51
N ARG A 61 4.32 -12.25 -15.55
CA ARG A 61 2.89 -12.26 -15.83
C ARG A 61 2.14 -11.31 -14.90
N MET A 62 0.99 -10.85 -15.37
CA MET A 62 0.04 -10.07 -14.58
C MET A 62 -1.38 -10.60 -14.79
N TYR A 63 -2.16 -10.74 -13.73
CA TYR A 63 -3.56 -11.14 -13.82
C TYR A 63 -4.42 -10.40 -12.80
N PRO A 64 -5.71 -10.12 -13.09
CA PRO A 64 -6.62 -9.51 -12.14
C PRO A 64 -7.05 -10.52 -11.07
N SER A 65 -7.22 -10.04 -9.84
CA SER A 65 -7.94 -10.75 -8.79
C SER A 65 -9.42 -10.37 -8.77
N VAL A 66 -10.21 -11.12 -8.00
CA VAL A 66 -11.65 -10.84 -7.77
C VAL A 66 -11.86 -9.49 -7.05
N THR A 67 -10.85 -8.98 -6.35
CA THR A 67 -10.92 -7.72 -5.57
C THR A 67 -10.39 -6.50 -6.32
N ASP A 68 -10.32 -6.55 -7.65
CA ASP A 68 -9.87 -5.44 -8.50
C ASP A 68 -8.43 -4.99 -8.22
N THR A 69 -7.61 -5.95 -7.78
CA THR A 69 -6.15 -5.80 -7.58
C THR A 69 -5.44 -6.60 -8.66
N ALA A 70 -4.41 -6.02 -9.30
CA ALA A 70 -3.57 -6.76 -10.24
C ALA A 70 -2.44 -7.50 -9.52
N HIS A 71 -2.34 -8.80 -9.78
CA HIS A 71 -1.28 -9.66 -9.25
C HIS A 71 -0.15 -9.79 -10.25
N ILE A 72 1.06 -9.40 -9.83
CA ILE A 72 2.29 -9.58 -10.58
C ILE A 72 2.99 -10.84 -10.09
N GLY A 73 3.45 -11.66 -11.01
CA GLY A 73 4.13 -12.91 -10.68
C GLY A 73 5.07 -13.37 -11.77
N ARG A 74 5.76 -14.49 -11.48
CA ARG A 74 6.70 -15.15 -12.40
C ARG A 74 7.74 -14.20 -13.01
N MET A 75 8.16 -13.19 -12.24
CA MET A 75 9.25 -12.29 -12.60
C MET A 75 10.57 -13.06 -12.65
N ALA A 76 11.08 -13.33 -13.85
CA ALA A 76 12.31 -14.07 -14.06
C ALA A 76 13.18 -13.39 -15.11
N ILE A 77 14.43 -13.09 -14.75
CA ILE A 77 15.45 -12.57 -15.67
C ILE A 77 16.58 -13.60 -15.76
N LEU A 78 16.98 -13.94 -16.98
CA LEU A 78 18.09 -14.85 -17.23
C LEU A 78 19.38 -14.32 -16.56
N PRO A 79 20.20 -15.19 -15.94
CA PRO A 79 21.37 -14.78 -15.14
C PRO A 79 22.30 -13.77 -15.83
N ALA A 80 22.58 -13.96 -17.12
CA ALA A 80 23.48 -13.12 -17.90
C ALA A 80 22.99 -11.66 -18.08
N TYR A 81 21.71 -11.38 -17.80
CA TYR A 81 21.06 -10.09 -18.01
C TYR A 81 20.59 -9.42 -16.70
N ARG A 82 20.89 -10.03 -15.54
CA ARG A 82 20.59 -9.45 -14.23
C ARG A 82 21.46 -8.23 -13.94
N GLY A 83 20.96 -7.32 -13.09
CA GLY A 83 21.68 -6.09 -12.74
C GLY A 83 21.77 -5.04 -13.86
N GLN A 84 21.15 -5.27 -15.02
CA GLN A 84 21.21 -4.38 -16.19
C GLN A 84 19.94 -3.54 -16.40
N GLY A 85 19.04 -3.53 -15.40
CA GLY A 85 17.79 -2.78 -15.43
C GLY A 85 16.64 -3.45 -16.21
N VAL A 86 16.80 -4.71 -16.64
CA VAL A 86 15.75 -5.44 -17.39
C VAL A 86 14.50 -5.65 -16.52
N GLY A 87 14.68 -6.12 -15.28
CA GLY A 87 13.55 -6.34 -14.36
C GLY A 87 12.78 -5.07 -14.03
N ALA A 88 13.47 -3.94 -13.84
CA ALA A 88 12.83 -2.65 -13.57
C ALA A 88 12.00 -2.17 -14.78
N GLN A 89 12.54 -2.28 -16.00
CA GLN A 89 11.79 -1.93 -17.21
C GLN A 89 10.57 -2.84 -17.42
N LEU A 90 10.70 -4.14 -17.12
CA LEU A 90 9.60 -5.09 -17.20
C LEU A 90 8.48 -4.77 -16.20
N LEU A 91 8.85 -4.51 -14.94
CA LEU A 91 7.92 -4.11 -13.89
C LEU A 91 7.22 -2.80 -14.22
N ARG A 92 7.96 -1.76 -14.62
CA ARG A 92 7.41 -0.47 -15.03
C ARG A 92 6.37 -0.62 -16.13
N ARG A 93 6.64 -1.45 -17.15
CA ARG A 93 5.67 -1.70 -18.22
C ARG A 93 4.38 -2.37 -17.72
N MET A 94 4.48 -3.32 -16.77
CA MET A 94 3.28 -3.92 -16.17
C MET A 94 2.51 -2.89 -15.36
N MET A 95 3.19 -2.03 -14.60
CA MET A 95 2.56 -0.94 -13.86
C MET A 95 1.86 0.05 -14.81
N ASP A 96 2.50 0.45 -15.92
CA ASP A 96 1.89 1.31 -16.95
C ASP A 96 0.61 0.71 -17.54
N ASP A 97 0.62 -0.60 -17.85
CA ASP A 97 -0.55 -1.31 -18.37
C ASP A 97 -1.66 -1.48 -17.31
N ALA A 98 -1.29 -1.51 -16.02
CA ALA A 98 -2.21 -1.75 -14.91
C ALA A 98 -2.92 -0.48 -14.43
N VAL A 99 -2.24 0.66 -14.35
CA VAL A 99 -2.78 1.91 -13.78
C VAL A 99 -4.13 2.36 -14.35
N PRO A 100 -4.42 2.20 -15.67
CA PRO A 100 -5.73 2.55 -16.21
C PRO A 100 -6.90 1.72 -15.67
N GLN A 101 -6.61 0.55 -15.09
CA GLN A 101 -7.60 -0.46 -14.71
C GLN A 101 -7.60 -0.76 -13.21
N PHE A 102 -6.45 -0.64 -12.55
CA PHE A 102 -6.26 -1.08 -11.17
C PHE A 102 -5.72 0.03 -10.29
N GLN A 103 -6.29 0.16 -9.10
CA GLN A 103 -5.83 1.11 -8.09
C GLN A 103 -4.73 0.51 -7.20
N ASP A 104 -4.59 -0.82 -7.17
CA ASP A 104 -3.52 -1.46 -6.44
C ASP A 104 -2.92 -2.67 -7.15
N LEU A 105 -1.62 -2.86 -6.87
CA LEU A 105 -0.82 -3.97 -7.34
C LEU A 105 -0.40 -4.82 -6.14
N TYR A 106 -0.33 -6.13 -6.37
CA TYR A 106 0.07 -7.11 -5.38
C TYR A 106 1.09 -8.07 -5.97
N LEU A 107 2.03 -8.53 -5.14
CA LEU A 107 2.93 -9.62 -5.50
C LEU A 107 3.38 -10.39 -4.26
N SER A 108 3.78 -11.64 -4.48
CA SER A 108 4.60 -12.40 -3.54
C SER A 108 6.06 -12.23 -3.96
N ALA A 109 6.87 -11.64 -3.08
CA ALA A 109 8.28 -11.39 -3.32
C ALA A 109 9.13 -12.35 -2.51
N GLN A 110 10.15 -12.93 -3.14
CA GLN A 110 11.25 -13.56 -2.42
C GLN A 110 11.93 -12.53 -1.51
N LEU A 111 12.32 -12.90 -0.29
CA LEU A 111 12.88 -11.96 0.70
C LEU A 111 14.05 -11.12 0.15
N HIS A 112 14.92 -11.71 -0.67
CA HIS A 112 16.06 -10.99 -1.24
C HIS A 112 15.68 -9.98 -2.33
N ALA A 113 14.48 -10.10 -2.92
CA ALA A 113 13.96 -9.20 -3.94
C ALA A 113 13.19 -8.00 -3.36
N VAL A 114 12.95 -7.97 -2.04
CA VAL A 114 12.25 -6.87 -1.36
C VAL A 114 12.84 -5.49 -1.71
N PRO A 115 14.18 -5.26 -1.66
CA PRO A 115 14.73 -3.95 -2.01
C PRO A 115 14.45 -3.52 -3.45
N PHE A 116 14.38 -4.48 -4.39
CA PHE A 116 14.02 -4.21 -5.78
C PHE A 116 12.56 -3.76 -5.90
N TYR A 117 11.63 -4.39 -5.19
CA TYR A 117 10.22 -3.99 -5.22
C TYR A 117 9.96 -2.68 -4.45
N GLU A 118 10.68 -2.45 -3.35
CA GLU A 118 10.65 -1.17 -2.63
C GLU A 118 11.11 0.00 -3.49
N SER A 119 12.16 -0.19 -4.32
CA SER A 119 12.58 0.84 -5.27
C SER A 119 11.58 1.09 -6.40
N ASN A 120 10.54 0.25 -6.51
CA ASN A 120 9.44 0.40 -7.45
C ASN A 120 8.11 0.73 -6.75
N GLY A 121 8.18 1.18 -5.48
CA GLY A 121 7.04 1.67 -4.70
C GLY A 121 6.10 0.61 -4.16
N PHE A 122 6.60 -0.62 -3.99
CA PHE A 122 5.92 -1.66 -3.24
C PHE A 122 6.41 -1.69 -1.78
N HIS A 123 5.50 -1.94 -0.85
CA HIS A 123 5.84 -2.14 0.56
C HIS A 123 5.38 -3.51 1.05
N VAL A 124 6.08 -4.05 2.04
CA VAL A 124 5.73 -5.35 2.66
C VAL A 124 4.43 -5.23 3.45
N CYS A 125 3.51 -6.17 3.25
CA CYS A 125 2.21 -6.19 3.92
C CYS A 125 1.90 -7.48 4.70
N SER A 126 2.79 -8.48 4.70
CA SER A 126 2.64 -9.71 5.50
C SER A 126 3.89 -10.06 6.30
N ALA A 127 3.77 -11.07 7.17
CA ALA A 127 4.92 -11.71 7.81
C ALA A 127 5.60 -12.66 6.80
N PRO A 128 6.90 -12.93 6.95
CA PRO A 128 7.58 -13.92 6.09
C PRO A 128 6.92 -15.30 6.17
N TYR A 129 6.82 -15.97 5.02
CA TYR A 129 6.31 -17.33 4.88
C TYR A 129 7.17 -18.15 3.91
N ASP A 130 7.03 -19.47 3.95
CA ASP A 130 7.68 -20.38 3.00
C ASP A 130 6.78 -20.59 1.79
N ASP A 131 7.34 -20.45 0.60
CA ASP A 131 6.70 -20.82 -0.66
C ASP A 131 7.70 -21.63 -1.49
N ALA A 132 7.39 -22.92 -1.68
CA ALA A 132 8.26 -23.91 -2.34
C ALA A 132 9.70 -23.99 -1.76
N GLY A 133 9.87 -23.82 -0.44
CA GLY A 133 11.19 -23.83 0.21
C GLY A 133 11.95 -22.51 0.10
N ILE A 134 11.33 -21.46 -0.45
CA ILE A 134 11.92 -20.13 -0.62
C ILE A 134 11.18 -19.15 0.32
N PRO A 135 11.91 -18.39 1.16
CA PRO A 135 11.29 -17.37 2.00
C PRO A 135 10.69 -16.22 1.19
N HIS A 136 9.40 -15.96 1.41
CA HIS A 136 8.61 -14.93 0.73
C HIS A 136 7.94 -13.98 1.71
N VAL A 137 7.54 -12.82 1.19
CA VAL A 137 6.62 -11.86 1.81
C VAL A 137 5.66 -11.33 0.75
N ASP A 138 4.47 -10.96 1.18
CA ASP A 138 3.53 -10.24 0.32
C ASP A 138 3.89 -8.77 0.30
N MET A 139 3.83 -8.16 -0.88
CA MET A 139 4.04 -6.74 -1.07
C MET A 139 2.91 -6.13 -1.89
N ARG A 140 2.63 -4.84 -1.64
CA ARG A 140 1.60 -4.07 -2.33
C ARG A 140 2.11 -2.72 -2.79
N CYS A 141 1.58 -2.22 -3.90
CA CYS A 141 1.64 -0.82 -4.29
C CYS A 141 0.20 -0.30 -4.36
N LEU A 142 -0.18 0.56 -3.41
CA LEU A 142 -1.57 1.07 -3.28
C LEU A 142 -1.81 2.40 -4.02
N ALA A 143 -0.77 2.97 -4.64
CA ALA A 143 -0.84 4.21 -5.41
C ALA A 143 0.09 4.17 -6.63
N PRO A 144 -0.04 3.16 -7.53
CA PRO A 144 0.87 2.99 -8.66
C PRO A 144 0.87 4.20 -9.60
N SER A 145 -0.26 4.92 -9.73
CA SER A 145 -0.38 6.16 -10.50
C SER A 145 0.49 7.30 -9.97
N LEU A 146 0.69 7.39 -8.65
CA LEU A 146 1.58 8.36 -8.02
C LEU A 146 3.06 7.93 -8.13
N VAL A 147 3.31 6.63 -8.00
CA VAL A 147 4.67 6.07 -8.00
C VAL A 147 5.32 6.13 -9.37
N LEU A 148 4.60 5.73 -10.43
CA LEU A 148 5.15 5.58 -11.79
C LEU A 148 5.94 6.79 -12.30
N PRO A 149 5.44 8.04 -12.17
CA PRO A 149 6.19 9.23 -12.62
C PRO A 149 7.47 9.51 -11.82
N GLN A 150 7.61 8.93 -10.62
CA GLN A 150 8.69 9.21 -9.66
C GLN A 150 9.74 8.09 -9.59
N LEU A 151 9.58 7.00 -10.35
CA LEU A 151 10.48 5.84 -10.28
C LEU A 151 11.93 6.15 -10.68
N ASP A 152 12.14 7.16 -11.51
CA ASP A 152 13.49 7.55 -11.95
C ASP A 152 14.16 8.55 -10.98
N THR A 153 13.39 9.17 -10.08
CA THR A 153 13.85 10.24 -9.18
C THR A 153 13.93 9.80 -7.72
N ARG A 154 13.15 8.80 -7.31
CA ARG A 154 13.05 8.34 -5.91
C ARG A 154 13.59 6.94 -5.73
N ALA A 155 14.38 6.76 -4.66
CA ALA A 155 15.02 5.47 -4.37
C ALA A 155 14.07 4.42 -3.77
N ALA A 156 13.05 4.84 -3.01
CA ALA A 156 12.08 3.95 -2.36
C ALA A 156 10.72 4.67 -2.20
N PRO A 157 10.05 5.03 -3.32
CA PRO A 157 8.86 5.86 -3.29
C PRO A 157 7.74 5.23 -2.45
N LEU A 158 7.11 6.01 -1.59
CA LEU A 158 6.01 5.56 -0.72
C LEU A 158 6.33 4.39 0.22
N VAL A 159 7.60 4.15 0.55
CA VAL A 159 8.00 3.17 1.57
C VAL A 159 8.24 3.84 2.93
N LEU A 160 7.51 3.40 3.96
CA LEU A 160 7.56 3.92 5.33
C LEU A 160 8.98 3.88 5.90
N GLY A 161 9.45 5.00 6.44
CA GLY A 161 10.79 5.15 7.00
C GLY A 161 11.94 5.18 5.99
N LYS A 162 11.66 5.02 4.69
CA LYS A 162 12.67 5.04 3.62
C LYS A 162 12.50 6.19 2.63
N ASP A 163 11.26 6.58 2.33
CA ASP A 163 11.01 7.73 1.47
C ASP A 163 11.18 9.04 2.26
N MET A 164 12.30 9.71 1.99
CA MET A 164 12.71 10.96 2.64
C MET A 164 12.08 12.20 2.00
N GLU A 165 11.44 12.06 0.84
CA GLU A 165 10.89 13.17 0.08
C GLU A 165 9.40 13.39 0.41
N SER A 166 8.95 14.64 0.29
CA SER A 166 7.54 14.99 0.46
C SER A 166 6.74 14.61 -0.80
N TRP A 167 5.57 14.03 -0.61
CA TRP A 167 4.54 13.87 -1.64
C TRP A 167 3.54 15.00 -1.48
N LEU A 168 3.47 15.91 -2.44
CA LEU A 168 2.38 16.88 -2.49
C LEU A 168 1.16 16.19 -3.10
N PHE A 169 -0.02 16.57 -2.64
CA PHE A 169 -1.27 16.10 -3.24
C PHE A 169 -2.24 17.25 -3.47
N GLU A 170 -2.94 17.18 -4.58
CA GLU A 170 -3.94 18.14 -5.03
C GLU A 170 -5.18 17.39 -5.51
N GLY A 171 -6.08 17.09 -4.56
CA GLY A 171 -7.35 16.43 -4.83
C GLY A 171 -7.59 15.20 -3.96
N GLU A 172 -8.86 14.80 -3.90
CA GLU A 172 -9.32 13.71 -3.03
C GLU A 172 -8.74 12.36 -3.41
N ALA A 173 -8.57 12.08 -4.72
CA ALA A 173 -8.04 10.80 -5.18
C ALA A 173 -6.60 10.56 -4.67
N GLU A 174 -5.75 11.57 -4.74
CA GLU A 174 -4.35 11.49 -4.26
C GLU A 174 -4.29 11.44 -2.74
N LEU A 175 -5.12 12.25 -2.05
CA LEU A 175 -5.29 12.21 -0.59
C LEU A 175 -5.69 10.80 -0.12
N ILE A 176 -6.67 10.18 -0.77
CA ILE A 176 -7.15 8.83 -0.47
C ILE A 176 -6.04 7.80 -0.70
N ALA A 177 -5.36 7.86 -1.85
CA ALA A 177 -4.30 6.92 -2.20
C ALA A 177 -3.12 7.00 -1.22
N LEU A 178 -2.71 8.21 -0.83
CA LEU A 178 -1.67 8.41 0.19
C LEU A 178 -2.13 7.96 1.57
N THR A 179 -3.37 8.27 1.97
CA THR A 179 -3.94 7.82 3.25
C THR A 179 -3.90 6.30 3.38
N ASP A 180 -4.37 5.58 2.35
CA ASP A 180 -4.37 4.12 2.33
C ASP A 180 -2.94 3.56 2.32
N THR A 181 -2.04 4.17 1.54
CA THR A 181 -0.64 3.74 1.45
C THR A 181 0.11 3.88 2.77
N LEU A 182 -0.04 5.02 3.46
CA LEU A 182 0.56 5.26 4.77
C LEU A 182 -0.06 4.34 5.83
N ALA A 183 -1.39 4.27 5.88
CA ALA A 183 -2.10 3.47 6.89
C ALA A 183 -1.83 1.96 6.75
N ASN A 184 -1.68 1.44 5.53
CA ASN A 184 -1.42 0.01 5.30
C ASN A 184 -0.03 -0.44 5.80
N GLN A 185 0.91 0.51 5.94
CA GLN A 185 2.25 0.26 6.43
C GLN A 185 2.36 0.37 7.97
N ALA A 186 1.32 0.86 8.65
CA ALA A 186 1.31 0.99 10.10
C ALA A 186 1.55 -0.35 10.79
N SER A 187 2.47 -0.36 11.75
CA SER A 187 2.82 -1.53 12.56
C SER A 187 2.15 -1.50 13.94
N GLN A 188 1.96 -0.31 14.51
CA GLN A 188 1.48 -0.14 15.87
C GLN A 188 0.44 0.98 16.01
N LYS A 189 0.73 2.19 15.57
CA LYS A 189 -0.08 3.38 15.86
C LYS A 189 -0.56 4.07 14.59
N LEU A 190 -1.85 4.40 14.58
CA LEU A 190 -2.45 5.30 13.61
C LEU A 190 -3.31 6.32 14.34
N TRP A 191 -2.91 7.59 14.32
CA TRP A 191 -3.64 8.67 14.96
C TRP A 191 -4.14 9.66 13.91
N LEU A 192 -5.45 9.85 13.85
CA LEU A 192 -6.14 10.73 12.90
C LEU A 192 -6.79 11.88 13.66
N TYR A 193 -6.46 13.11 13.26
CA TYR A 193 -7.12 14.33 13.69
C TYR A 193 -7.82 14.98 12.50
N ASP A 194 -9.13 15.20 12.59
CA ASP A 194 -9.90 15.86 11.52
C ASP A 194 -11.14 16.59 12.08
N GLN A 195 -11.88 17.33 11.24
CA GLN A 195 -13.12 17.98 11.65
C GLN A 195 -14.22 16.95 11.92
N ASN A 196 -14.36 15.96 11.04
CA ASN A 196 -15.30 14.86 11.16
C ASN A 196 -14.77 13.64 10.38
N LEU A 197 -15.40 12.47 10.54
CA LEU A 197 -15.09 11.31 9.70
C LEU A 197 -15.97 11.34 8.44
N GLU A 198 -15.57 12.16 7.47
CA GLU A 198 -16.25 12.29 6.17
C GLU A 198 -16.42 10.93 5.48
N HIS A 199 -17.61 10.69 4.94
CA HIS A 199 -17.92 9.40 4.31
C HIS A 199 -17.05 9.14 3.07
N ASP A 200 -16.78 10.17 2.27
CA ASP A 200 -16.07 10.00 1.01
C ASP A 200 -14.57 9.75 1.23
N LEU A 201 -14.01 10.26 2.32
CA LEU A 201 -12.60 10.06 2.68
C LEU A 201 -12.36 8.79 3.52
N TYR A 202 -13.22 8.53 4.51
CA TYR A 202 -12.94 7.53 5.55
C TYR A 202 -13.93 6.36 5.59
N ASP A 203 -15.16 6.49 5.08
CA ASP A 203 -16.17 5.42 5.06
C ASP A 203 -15.99 4.46 3.87
N ARG A 204 -14.75 4.05 3.63
CA ARG A 204 -14.36 3.18 2.51
C ARG A 204 -14.02 1.79 3.00
N PHE A 205 -14.44 0.77 2.25
CA PHE A 205 -14.19 -0.63 2.60
C PHE A 205 -12.68 -0.92 2.80
N ARG A 206 -11.84 -0.43 1.88
CA ARG A 206 -10.38 -0.58 1.92
C ARG A 206 -9.78 0.00 3.20
N PHE A 207 -10.13 1.24 3.56
CA PHE A 207 -9.61 1.88 4.76
C PHE A 207 -10.06 1.15 6.03
N ARG A 208 -11.32 0.69 6.09
CA ARG A 208 -11.82 -0.15 7.19
C ARG A 208 -11.05 -1.47 7.31
N GLU A 209 -10.72 -2.14 6.20
CA GLU A 209 -9.89 -3.36 6.23
C GLU A 209 -8.45 -3.08 6.70
N ILE A 210 -7.87 -1.94 6.31
CA ILE A 210 -6.56 -1.50 6.79
C ILE A 210 -6.56 -1.32 8.31
N LEU A 211 -7.55 -0.60 8.86
CA LEU A 211 -7.66 -0.40 10.31
C LEU A 211 -7.92 -1.73 11.05
N SER A 212 -8.74 -2.62 10.48
CA SER A 212 -8.99 -3.96 11.01
C SER A 212 -7.74 -4.82 11.05
N ALA A 213 -6.90 -4.75 10.02
CA ALA A 213 -5.61 -5.44 9.97
C ALA A 213 -4.64 -4.88 11.02
N LEU A 214 -4.53 -3.55 11.13
CA LEU A 214 -3.69 -2.90 12.15
C LEU A 214 -4.11 -3.30 13.56
N ALA A 215 -5.41 -3.28 13.88
CA ALA A 215 -5.92 -3.65 15.19
C ALA A 215 -5.56 -5.09 15.62
N ARG A 216 -5.39 -6.00 14.65
CA ARG A 216 -5.02 -7.42 14.87
C ARG A 216 -3.51 -7.66 14.84
N ARG A 217 -2.72 -6.71 14.32
CA ARG A 217 -1.30 -6.90 14.01
C ARG A 217 -0.43 -7.09 15.26
N HIS A 218 -0.63 -6.27 16.29
CA HIS A 218 0.18 -6.32 17.51
C HIS A 218 -0.65 -6.05 18.77
N ARG A 219 -0.20 -6.59 19.91
CA ARG A 219 -0.87 -6.38 21.21
C ARG A 219 -0.89 -4.91 21.64
N LEU A 220 0.08 -4.11 21.18
CA LEU A 220 0.15 -2.66 21.39
C LEU A 220 -0.42 -1.85 20.23
N SER A 221 -1.02 -2.50 19.22
CA SER A 221 -1.66 -1.75 18.14
C SER A 221 -2.80 -0.90 18.68
N GLU A 222 -2.88 0.32 18.16
CA GLU A 222 -3.79 1.37 18.62
C GLU A 222 -4.15 2.31 17.46
N VAL A 223 -5.45 2.56 17.30
CA VAL A 223 -6.01 3.56 16.40
C VAL A 223 -6.75 4.59 17.24
N ARG A 224 -6.40 5.87 17.07
CA ARG A 224 -7.07 6.98 17.76
C ARG A 224 -7.63 7.94 16.73
N LEU A 225 -8.91 8.27 16.88
CA LEU A 225 -9.64 9.16 16.00
C LEU A 225 -10.11 10.35 16.85
N LEU A 226 -9.57 11.53 16.59
CA LEU A 226 -9.94 12.75 17.28
C LEU A 226 -10.65 13.68 16.30
N ILE A 227 -11.92 13.95 16.54
CA ILE A 227 -12.75 14.77 15.64
C ILE A 227 -13.47 15.90 16.36
N HIS A 228 -13.88 16.93 15.63
CA HIS A 228 -14.66 18.05 16.19
C HIS A 228 -16.16 17.73 16.28
N ASP A 229 -16.74 17.08 15.27
CA ASP A 229 -18.17 16.81 15.18
C ASP A 229 -18.49 15.35 14.81
N ASP A 230 -19.19 14.64 15.70
CA ASP A 230 -19.68 13.29 15.49
C ASP A 230 -21.13 13.21 15.00
N LYS A 231 -21.86 14.34 14.93
CA LYS A 231 -23.26 14.37 14.45
C LYS A 231 -23.45 13.78 13.06
N PRO A 232 -22.53 13.97 12.08
CA PRO A 232 -22.68 13.32 10.77
C PRO A 232 -22.72 11.78 10.87
N LEU A 233 -22.02 11.20 11.85
CA LEU A 233 -21.85 9.75 12.03
C LEU A 233 -23.09 9.05 12.61
N VAL A 234 -23.98 9.80 13.24
CA VAL A 234 -25.26 9.28 13.77
C VAL A 234 -26.28 9.13 12.64
N LYS A 235 -26.25 10.04 11.67
CA LYS A 235 -27.26 10.13 10.60
C LYS A 235 -27.11 9.02 9.56
N LYS A 236 -25.89 8.52 9.35
CA LYS A 236 -25.57 7.51 8.34
C LYS A 236 -24.59 6.51 8.94
N ARG A 237 -24.84 5.23 8.67
CA ARG A 237 -23.96 4.14 9.09
C ARG A 237 -22.56 4.35 8.51
N HIS A 238 -21.54 4.28 9.38
CA HIS A 238 -20.13 4.46 9.02
C HIS A 238 -19.32 3.21 9.37
N GLN A 239 -18.55 2.68 8.43
CA GLN A 239 -17.83 1.40 8.54
C GLN A 239 -16.79 1.39 9.66
N ILE A 240 -16.06 2.50 9.86
CA ILE A 240 -15.11 2.64 10.99
C ILE A 240 -15.83 2.55 12.34
N ILE A 241 -16.98 3.18 12.50
CA ILE A 241 -17.76 3.14 13.75
C ILE A 241 -18.24 1.71 14.03
N GLU A 242 -18.65 0.99 12.99
CA GLU A 242 -19.04 -0.42 13.10
C GLU A 242 -17.86 -1.33 13.44
N LEU A 243 -16.66 -1.02 12.95
CA LEU A 243 -15.43 -1.71 13.33
C LEU A 243 -15.05 -1.41 14.78
N MET A 244 -15.12 -0.14 15.20
CA MET A 244 -14.82 0.32 16.55
C MET A 244 -15.65 -0.43 17.60
N LYS A 245 -16.95 -0.64 17.35
CA LYS A 245 -17.84 -1.44 18.22
C LYS A 245 -17.37 -2.89 18.40
N ARG A 246 -16.67 -3.47 17.42
CA ARG A 246 -16.16 -4.85 17.47
C ARG A 246 -14.81 -4.96 18.18
N VAL A 247 -13.98 -3.91 18.12
CA VAL A 247 -12.64 -3.88 18.71
C VAL A 247 -12.39 -2.58 19.51
N PRO A 248 -13.21 -2.29 20.55
CA PRO A 248 -13.18 -1.00 21.24
C PRO A 248 -11.90 -0.75 22.05
N SER A 249 -11.16 -1.80 22.39
CA SER A 249 -9.84 -1.68 23.05
C SER A 249 -8.70 -1.30 22.11
N LYS A 250 -8.96 -1.25 20.80
CA LYS A 250 -7.97 -1.02 19.75
C LYS A 250 -8.23 0.22 18.92
N ILE A 251 -9.50 0.60 18.79
CA ILE A 251 -9.92 1.76 18.02
C ILE A 251 -10.77 2.61 18.96
N GLU A 252 -10.32 3.83 19.24
CA GLU A 252 -11.03 4.77 20.10
C GLU A 252 -11.31 6.07 19.33
N LEU A 253 -12.49 6.65 19.57
CA LEU A 253 -12.89 7.95 19.04
C LEU A 253 -13.18 8.93 20.18
N ARG A 254 -12.63 10.14 20.07
CA ARG A 254 -12.90 11.25 20.98
C ARG A 254 -13.29 12.50 20.21
N LEU A 255 -14.02 13.36 20.90
CA LEU A 255 -14.36 14.71 20.49
C LEU A 255 -13.34 15.70 21.05
N VAL A 256 -12.89 16.61 20.21
CA VAL A 256 -12.05 17.75 20.59
C VAL A 256 -12.79 18.61 21.62
N ASN A 257 -12.06 19.08 22.62
CA ASN A 257 -12.57 20.09 23.55
C ASN A 257 -12.35 21.48 22.95
N ALA A 258 -13.44 22.14 22.54
CA ALA A 258 -13.39 23.47 21.93
C ALA A 258 -12.89 24.58 22.87
N ASP A 259 -12.90 24.36 24.18
CA ASP A 259 -12.39 25.32 25.18
C ASP A 259 -10.86 25.19 25.39
N TYR A 260 -10.22 24.23 24.72
CA TYR A 260 -8.78 23.96 24.82
C TYR A 260 -8.08 24.24 23.48
N PRO A 261 -6.80 24.65 23.47
CA PRO A 261 -6.07 24.83 22.21
C PRO A 261 -6.07 23.56 21.35
N PHE A 262 -6.38 23.72 20.07
CA PHE A 262 -6.37 22.66 19.07
C PHE A 262 -5.64 23.12 17.80
N ASP A 263 -5.21 22.16 16.99
CA ASP A 263 -4.48 22.43 15.74
C ASP A 263 -5.46 22.88 14.63
N ASP A 264 -5.06 23.82 13.79
CA ASP A 264 -5.95 24.37 12.73
C ASP A 264 -6.13 23.46 11.52
N ASN A 265 -5.35 22.38 11.41
CA ASN A 265 -5.26 21.55 10.21
C ASN A 265 -5.37 20.07 10.54
N PRO A 266 -6.06 19.28 9.72
CA PRO A 266 -6.18 17.85 9.94
C PRO A 266 -4.90 17.12 9.53
N TYR A 267 -4.62 16.02 10.21
CA TYR A 267 -3.47 15.18 9.94
C TYR A 267 -3.65 13.74 10.40
N LEU A 268 -2.85 12.87 9.78
CA LEU A 268 -2.69 11.47 10.11
C LEU A 268 -1.23 11.25 10.52
N VAL A 269 -0.99 10.61 11.67
CA VAL A 269 0.35 10.17 12.09
C VAL A 269 0.41 8.66 12.15
N ILE A 270 1.44 8.09 11.52
CA ILE A 270 1.70 6.65 11.50
C ILE A 270 2.99 6.34 12.24
N ASP A 271 2.90 5.49 13.27
CA ASP A 271 4.01 4.96 14.08
C ASP A 271 4.99 6.01 14.65
N GLY A 272 4.60 7.29 14.69
CA GLY A 272 5.51 8.39 15.04
C GLY A 272 6.64 8.61 14.02
N GLN A 273 6.49 8.12 12.79
CA GLN A 273 7.49 8.21 11.72
C GLN A 273 6.99 8.92 10.48
N ALA A 274 5.71 8.76 10.13
CA ALA A 274 5.13 9.35 8.94
C ALA A 274 3.94 10.24 9.28
N VAL A 275 3.71 11.21 8.39
CA VAL A 275 2.61 12.16 8.49
C VAL A 275 1.93 12.34 7.14
N LEU A 276 0.62 12.45 7.16
CA LEU A 276 -0.16 13.09 6.09
C LEU A 276 -0.81 14.32 6.71
N TYR A 277 -0.70 15.46 6.05
CA TYR A 277 -1.15 16.76 6.56
C TYR A 277 -1.91 17.49 5.47
N ARG A 278 -3.14 17.95 5.74
CA ARG A 278 -3.90 18.78 4.80
C ARG A 278 -3.79 20.26 5.20
N HIS A 279 -3.95 21.17 4.25
CA HIS A 279 -3.87 22.63 4.48
C HIS A 279 -5.17 23.27 4.99
N GLY A 280 -6.20 22.46 5.25
CA GLY A 280 -7.45 22.85 5.87
C GLY A 280 -8.41 21.67 5.98
N PHE A 281 -9.42 21.79 6.84
CA PHE A 281 -10.44 20.75 7.06
C PHE A 281 -11.33 20.48 5.84
N ASP A 282 -11.53 21.50 5.00
CA ASP A 282 -12.34 21.46 3.78
C ASP A 282 -11.50 21.31 2.50
N GLN A 283 -10.18 21.17 2.63
CA GLN A 283 -9.25 21.16 1.50
C GLN A 283 -8.66 19.77 1.26
N ALA A 284 -8.74 19.26 0.04
CA ALA A 284 -8.05 18.04 -0.37
C ALA A 284 -6.62 18.32 -0.87
N THR A 285 -5.92 19.29 -0.28
CA THR A 285 -4.56 19.69 -0.64
C THR A 285 -3.63 19.56 0.58
N GLY A 286 -2.38 19.22 0.34
CA GLY A 286 -1.42 19.05 1.42
C GLY A 286 -0.19 18.25 1.04
N PHE A 287 0.40 17.58 2.03
CA PHE A 287 1.55 16.73 1.81
C PHE A 287 1.53 15.45 2.67
N ALA A 288 2.20 14.42 2.17
CA ALA A 288 2.58 13.24 2.93
C ALA A 288 4.11 13.11 3.00
N GLN A 289 4.62 12.66 4.14
CA GLN A 289 6.03 12.36 4.36
C GLN A 289 6.14 11.04 5.11
N LEU A 290 6.91 10.11 4.57
CA LEU A 290 6.99 8.75 5.10
C LEU A 290 8.18 8.53 6.04
N ALA A 291 9.16 9.42 6.03
CA ALA A 291 10.30 9.42 6.93
C ALA A 291 10.51 10.79 7.59
N SER A 292 9.55 11.21 8.42
CA SER A 292 9.51 12.52 9.07
C SER A 292 9.32 12.41 10.59
N GLY A 293 10.19 11.65 11.26
CA GLY A 293 10.09 11.38 12.70
C GLY A 293 10.05 12.64 13.57
N GLY A 294 10.74 13.72 13.17
CA GLY A 294 10.70 15.00 13.88
C GLY A 294 9.31 15.65 13.84
N ARG A 295 8.70 15.75 12.66
CA ARG A 295 7.35 16.31 12.50
C ARG A 295 6.29 15.39 13.10
N ALA A 296 6.41 14.09 12.88
CA ALA A 296 5.53 13.09 13.45
C ALA A 296 5.52 13.17 14.98
N LYS A 297 6.69 13.34 15.62
CA LYS A 297 6.78 13.56 17.06
C LYS A 297 6.05 14.82 17.52
N LEU A 298 6.27 15.96 16.87
CA LEU A 298 5.60 17.23 17.24
C LEU A 298 4.07 17.13 17.11
N LEU A 299 3.59 16.54 16.02
CA LEU A 299 2.16 16.32 15.80
C LEU A 299 1.59 15.30 16.81
N SER A 300 2.33 14.22 17.11
CA SER A 300 1.93 13.27 18.15
C SER A 300 1.81 13.92 19.53
N GLU A 301 2.72 14.84 19.88
CA GLU A 301 2.64 15.58 21.15
C GLU A 301 1.43 16.52 21.19
N SER A 302 1.13 17.21 20.08
CA SER A 302 -0.08 18.04 19.98
C SER A 302 -1.35 17.20 20.06
N PHE A 303 -1.41 16.12 19.27
CA PHE A 303 -2.49 15.16 19.29
C PHE A 303 -2.75 14.62 20.69
N GLN A 304 -1.70 14.21 21.42
CA GLN A 304 -1.84 13.67 22.76
C GLN A 304 -2.43 14.69 23.74
N ARG A 305 -2.01 15.97 23.68
CA ARG A 305 -2.60 17.04 24.50
C ARG A 305 -4.09 17.21 24.22
N MET A 306 -4.47 17.29 22.94
CA MET A 306 -5.88 17.42 22.55
C MET A 306 -6.69 16.17 22.91
N TRP A 307 -6.09 14.98 22.80
CA TRP A 307 -6.70 13.70 23.15
C TRP A 307 -7.02 13.58 24.62
N ASP A 308 -6.09 14.02 25.49
CA ASP A 308 -6.25 13.99 26.94
C ASP A 308 -7.31 14.99 27.43
N ALA A 309 -7.44 16.13 26.75
CA ALA A 309 -8.50 17.10 26.99
C ALA A 309 -9.85 16.71 26.34
N GLY A 310 -9.81 15.80 25.36
CA GLY A 310 -10.96 15.38 24.58
C GLY A 310 -11.93 14.48 25.37
N SER A 311 -13.17 14.41 24.90
CA SER A 311 -14.23 13.65 25.56
C SER A 311 -14.71 12.48 24.69
N PRO A 312 -15.11 11.34 25.26
CA PRO A 312 -15.75 10.27 24.48
C PRO A 312 -17.04 10.78 23.82
N SER A 313 -17.31 10.32 22.60
CA SER A 313 -18.60 10.57 21.93
C SER A 313 -19.77 10.09 22.80
N ARG A 314 -20.78 10.96 22.99
CA ARG A 314 -22.00 10.62 23.73
C ARG A 314 -22.92 9.71 22.92
N GLU A 315 -22.86 9.83 21.60
CA GLU A 315 -23.70 9.10 20.64
C GLU A 315 -23.36 7.61 20.57
N PHE A 316 -22.13 7.23 20.94
CA PHE A 316 -21.63 5.86 20.85
C PHE A 316 -21.33 5.19 22.20
N ARG A 317 -21.83 5.75 23.31
CA ARG A 317 -21.71 5.09 24.62
C ARG A 317 -22.45 3.74 24.59
N PRO A 318 -21.84 2.65 25.10
CA PRO A 318 -22.61 1.44 25.36
C PRO A 318 -23.72 1.80 26.34
N VAL A 319 -24.97 1.54 25.96
CA VAL A 319 -26.11 1.68 26.87
C VAL A 319 -25.81 0.81 28.07
N SER A 320 -25.66 1.42 29.24
CA SER A 320 -25.56 0.68 30.49
C SER A 320 -26.88 -0.06 30.68
N ILE A 321 -26.85 -1.38 30.54
CA ILE A 321 -27.95 -2.27 30.93
C ILE A 321 -27.89 -2.43 32.45
#